data_AF-A0A8S3KA57-F1
#
_entry.id   AF-A0A8S3KA57-F1
#
_cell.length_a   1.000
_cell.length_b   1.000
_cell.length_c   1.000
_cell.angle_alpha   90.00
_cell.angle_beta   90.00
_cell.angle_gamma   90.00
#
_symmetry.space_group_name_H-M   'P 1'
#
loop_
_entity.id
_entity.type
_entity.pdbx_description
1 polymer ?
#
loop_
_entity_poly.entity_id
_entity_poly.type
_entity_poly.pdbx_seq_one_letter_code
_entity_poly.pdbx_strand_id
1 'polypeptide(L)' 'MFSILVNILANATWTQNGVTIAGGNGSGNATNQLSQPFGLFVDDDQTV' A
#
# COMPACT_ATOMS: atom_id res chain seq x y z
N MET A 1 12.72 9.10 -30.73
CA MET A 1 12.52 9.39 -29.29
C MET A 1 11.39 8.49 -28.81
N PHE A 2 11.70 7.43 -28.08
CA PHE A 2 10.72 6.42 -27.67
C PHE A 2 10.24 6.77 -26.25
N SER A 3 8.93 6.96 -26.07
CA SER A 3 8.32 7.04 -24.75
C SER A 3 7.83 5.65 -24.38
N ILE A 4 8.29 5.11 -23.26
CA ILE A 4 7.60 3.98 -22.62
C ILE A 4 6.33 4.57 -22.01
N LEU A 5 5.19 4.28 -22.63
CA LEU A 5 3.90 4.38 -21.95
C LEU A 5 3.89 3.23 -20.94
N VAL A 6 4.03 3.54 -19.66
CA VAL A 6 3.73 2.57 -18.61
C VAL A 6 2.25 2.21 -18.78
N ASN A 7 1.98 1.00 -19.27
CA ASN A 7 0.64 0.52 -19.62
C ASN A 7 -0.09 0.07 -18.35
N ILE A 8 -0.34 0.99 -17.41
CA ILE A 8 -1.30 0.76 -16.34
C ILE A 8 -2.67 0.99 -16.97
N LEU A 9 -3.39 -0.09 -17.23
CA LEU A 9 -4.78 -0.02 -17.68
C LEU A 9 -5.56 0.85 -16.69
N ALA A 10 -6.38 1.80 -17.17
CA ALA A 10 -7.17 2.69 -16.30
C ALA A 10 -8.14 1.94 -15.37
N ASN A 11 -8.39 0.67 -15.65
CA ASN A 11 -9.19 -0.27 -14.87
C ASN A 11 -8.35 -1.42 -14.29
N ALA A 12 -7.02 -1.29 -14.24
CA ALA A 12 -6.16 -2.27 -13.58
C ALA A 12 -6.62 -2.41 -12.13
N THR A 13 -7.11 -3.60 -11.79
CA THR A 13 -7.38 -3.96 -10.42
C THR A 13 -6.12 -4.56 -9.83
N TRP A 14 -5.84 -4.23 -8.58
CA TRP A 14 -4.74 -4.87 -7.86
C TRP A 14 -5.02 -6.37 -7.79
N THR A 15 -4.09 -7.18 -8.29
CA THR A 15 -4.09 -8.62 -8.00
C THR A 15 -3.87 -8.79 -6.50
N GLN A 16 -4.80 -9.43 -5.80
CA GLN A 16 -4.80 -9.56 -4.34
C GLN A 16 -3.75 -10.59 -3.86
N ASN A 17 -2.48 -10.37 -4.19
CA ASN A 17 -1.34 -11.14 -3.70
C ASN A 17 -0.68 -10.46 -2.49
N GLY A 18 -1.15 -9.28 -2.08
CA GLY A 18 -0.68 -8.58 -0.89
C GLY A 18 -1.23 -9.21 0.39
N VAL A 19 -0.47 -9.10 1.47
CA VAL A 19 -0.89 -9.51 2.82
C VAL A 19 -1.11 -8.26 3.67
N THR A 20 -2.17 -8.23 4.46
CA THR A 20 -2.39 -7.16 5.45
C THR A 20 -1.40 -7.33 6.60
N ILE A 21 -0.43 -6.41 6.70
CA ILE A 21 0.57 -6.42 7.79
C ILE A 21 0.12 -5.54 8.96
N ALA A 22 -0.53 -4.40 8.69
CA ALA A 22 -1.06 -3.49 9.71
C ALA A 22 -2.52 -3.12 9.40
N GLY A 23 -3.37 -3.11 10.43
CA GLY A 23 -4.79 -2.79 10.33
C GLY A 23 -5.71 -4.00 10.09
N GLY A 24 -7.01 -3.74 9.93
CA GLY A 24 -8.05 -4.76 9.72
C GLY A 24 -8.58 -5.46 10.99
N ASN A 25 -7.87 -5.34 12.12
CA ASN A 25 -8.24 -5.97 13.41
C ASN A 25 -8.73 -4.95 14.46
N GLY A 26 -9.29 -3.81 14.02
CA GLY A 26 -9.70 -2.73 14.90
C GLY A 26 -8.54 -1.93 15.52
N SER A 27 -8.89 -0.99 16.41
CA SER A 27 -7.93 -0.13 17.11
C SER A 27 -7.28 -0.86 18.29
N GLY A 28 -5.95 -0.77 18.41
CA GLY A 28 -5.22 -1.39 19.51
C GLY A 28 -3.70 -1.31 19.34
N ASN A 29 -2.98 -1.99 20.23
CA ASN A 29 -1.52 -1.93 20.35
C ASN A 29 -0.80 -3.16 19.79
N ALA A 30 -1.51 -4.11 19.17
CA ALA A 30 -0.89 -5.25 18.51
C ALA A 30 -0.21 -4.83 17.19
N THR A 31 0.78 -5.61 16.74
CA THR A 31 1.55 -5.32 15.51
C THR A 31 0.71 -5.29 14.23
N ASN A 32 -0.49 -5.89 14.27
CA ASN A 32 -1.45 -5.93 13.18
C ASN A 32 -2.66 -4.99 13.40
N GLN A 33 -2.56 -4.01 14.29
CA GLN A 33 -3.60 -3.02 14.59
C GLN A 33 -3.10 -1.59 14.33
N LEU A 34 -4.02 -0.67 14.04
CA LEU A 34 -3.75 0.76 13.90
C LEU A 34 -4.63 1.52 14.89
N SER A 35 -4.04 2.43 15.67
CA SER A 35 -4.79 3.28 16.61
C SER A 35 -4.74 4.74 16.18
N GLN A 36 -5.86 5.23 15.64
CA GLN A 36 -6.01 6.61 15.15
C GLN A 36 -4.91 7.07 14.17
N PRO A 37 -4.64 6.32 13.08
CA PRO A 37 -3.68 6.78 12.08
C PRO A 37 -4.21 8.02 11.34
N PHE A 38 -3.35 9.03 11.16
CA PHE A 38 -3.71 10.25 10.44
C PHE A 38 -3.46 10.15 8.92
N GLY A 39 -2.64 9.20 8.49
CA GLY A 39 -2.32 8.99 7.08
C GLY A 39 -1.32 7.85 6.87
N LEU A 40 -1.10 7.54 5.59
CA LEU A 40 -0.06 6.65 5.13
C LEU A 40 0.85 7.44 4.20
N PHE A 41 2.16 7.27 4.35
CA PHE A 41 3.16 7.85 3.46
C PHE A 41 4.07 6.72 3.01
N VAL A 42 4.50 6.78 1.76
CA VAL A 42 5.49 5.88 1.17
C VAL A 42 6.65 6.80 0.81
N ASP A 43 7.83 6.58 1.39
CA ASP A 43 9.02 7.26 0.90
C ASP A 43 9.45 6.65 -0.43
N ASP A 44 10.21 7.45 -1.18
CA ASP A 44 10.84 7.00 -2.43
C ASP A 44 12.20 6.32 -2.13
N ASP A 45 12.47 6.04 -0.84
CA ASP A 45 13.64 5.27 -0.49
C ASP A 45 13.33 3.83 -0.89
N GLN A 46 14.22 3.21 -1.66
CA GLN A 46 14.00 1.84 -2.15
C GLN A 46 14.23 0.80 -1.04
N THR A 47 14.02 1.19 0.21
CA THR A 47 14.30 0.39 1.38
C THR A 47 13.02 0.20 2.18
N VAL A 48 12.72 -1.06 2.45
CA VAL A 48 11.66 -1.49 3.37
C VAL A 48 12.17 -1.40 4.80
#